data_AF-A0A7W6CF52-F1
#
_entry.id   AF-A0A7W6CF52-F1
#
_cell.length_a   1.000
_cell.length_b   1.000
_cell.length_c   1.000
_cell.angle_alpha   90.00
_cell.angle_beta   90.00
_cell.angle_gamma   90.00
#
_symmetry.space_group_name_H-M   'P 1'
#
loop_
_entity.id
_entity.type
_entity.pdbx_description
1 polymer ?
#
loop_
_entity_poly.entity_id
_entity_poly.type
_entity_poly.pdbx_seq_one_letter_code
_entity_poly.pdbx_strand_id
1 'polypeptide(L)'
;MKIGPQLEAIHERMTGVVIEQLQWCQFIERYDRPGMLFYLDPPYWGNERDYGYGILGRADFAEMAKVLSALKGHVIPSLNAVPGVFETFSAFRTEEVDCTYSVAGGTNSKVVREVIISNTRS
;
A
#
# COMPACT_ATOMS: atom_id res chain seq x y z
N MET A 1 21.13 5.52 -22.77
CA MET A 1 20.64 6.25 -21.59
C MET A 1 21.84 6.48 -20.67
N LYS A 2 22.16 7.71 -20.25
CA LYS A 2 23.35 7.99 -19.41
C LYS A 2 22.92 7.99 -17.94
N ILE A 3 23.57 7.15 -17.13
CA ILE A 3 23.24 6.93 -15.71
C ILE A 3 23.46 8.19 -14.84
N GLY A 4 24.45 9.02 -15.18
CA GLY A 4 24.83 10.20 -14.39
C GLY A 4 23.68 11.19 -14.11
N PRO A 5 23.04 11.76 -15.15
CA PRO A 5 21.91 12.69 -14.95
C PRO A 5 20.71 12.09 -14.22
N GLN A 6 20.50 10.77 -14.32
CA GLN A 6 19.42 10.09 -13.59
C GLN A 6 19.73 9.98 -12.10
N LEU A 7 20.99 9.74 -11.73
CA LEU A 7 21.42 9.66 -10.34
C LEU A 7 21.31 11.01 -9.62
N GLU A 8 21.69 12.12 -10.28
CA GLU A 8 21.56 13.47 -9.72
C GLU A 8 20.09 13.81 -9.44
N ALA A 9 19.20 13.58 -10.42
CA ALA A 9 17.77 13.81 -10.25
C ALA A 9 17.14 12.94 -9.14
N ILE A 10 17.60 11.71 -8.96
CA ILE A 10 17.17 10.83 -7.86
C ILE A 10 17.68 11.38 -6.52
N HIS A 11 18.96 11.78 -6.44
CA HIS A 11 19.56 12.32 -5.23
C HIS A 11 18.82 13.57 -4.72
N GLU A 12 18.52 14.52 -5.61
CA GLU A 12 17.76 15.72 -5.25
C GLU A 12 16.37 15.37 -4.72
N ARG A 13 15.65 14.46 -5.40
CA ARG A 13 14.31 14.00 -4.96
C ARG A 13 14.32 13.24 -3.64
N MET A 14 15.40 12.54 -3.34
CA MET A 14 15.55 11.78 -2.10
C MET A 14 16.07 12.63 -0.94
N THR A 15 16.36 13.91 -1.17
CA THR A 15 16.79 14.82 -0.11
C THR A 15 15.66 14.97 0.93
N GLY A 16 15.96 14.61 2.18
CA GLY A 16 14.98 14.59 3.27
C GLY A 16 14.16 13.30 3.38
N VAL A 17 14.42 12.30 2.54
CA VAL A 17 13.83 10.96 2.67
C VAL A 17 14.64 10.12 3.66
N VAL A 18 13.96 9.54 4.63
CA VAL A 18 14.54 8.54 5.54
C VAL A 18 14.14 7.15 5.05
N ILE A 19 15.13 6.27 4.89
CA ILE A 19 14.93 4.88 4.48
C ILE A 19 15.17 4.00 5.71
N GLU A 20 14.20 3.14 6.01
CA GLU A 20 14.24 2.22 7.15
C GLU A 20 14.02 0.79 6.63
N GLN A 21 14.78 -0.17 7.17
CA GLN A 21 14.58 -1.60 6.92
C GLN A 21 13.94 -2.26 8.14
N LEU A 22 12.77 -1.76 8.53
CA LEU A 22 12.01 -2.25 9.68
C LEU A 22 10.87 -3.16 9.23
N GLN A 23 10.39 -4.00 10.14
CA GLN A 23 9.08 -4.64 9.94
C GLN A 23 7.99 -3.56 9.88
N TRP A 24 7.00 -3.72 9.00
CA TRP A 24 6.01 -2.69 8.71
C TRP A 24 5.28 -2.20 9.97
N CYS A 25 4.96 -3.09 10.91
CA CYS A 25 4.26 -2.75 12.15
C CYS A 25 5.13 -1.87 13.06
N GLN A 26 6.42 -2.20 13.17
CA GLN A 26 7.41 -1.41 13.94
C GLN A 26 7.66 -0.04 13.29
N PHE A 27 7.68 0.01 11.95
CA PHE A 27 7.78 1.27 11.22
C PHE A 27 6.59 2.18 11.54
N ILE A 28 5.37 1.66 11.43
CA ILE A 28 4.17 2.43 11.72
C ILE A 28 4.17 2.92 13.18
N GLU A 29 4.44 2.03 14.13
CA GLU A 29 4.50 2.38 15.56
C GLU A 29 5.50 3.51 15.86
N ARG A 30 6.69 3.46 15.23
CA ARG A 30 7.76 4.45 15.41
C ARG A 30 7.36 5.85 14.94
N TYR A 31 6.57 5.94 13.86
CA TYR A 31 6.24 7.22 13.23
C TYR A 31 4.83 7.72 13.56
N ASP A 32 3.96 6.90 14.16
CA ASP A 32 2.57 7.25 14.40
C ASP A 32 2.43 8.46 15.34
N ARG A 33 1.90 9.54 14.77
CA ARG A 33 1.63 10.81 15.45
C ARG A 33 0.50 11.56 14.74
N PRO A 34 -0.20 12.47 15.44
CA PRO A 34 -1.19 13.33 14.79
C PRO A 34 -0.60 14.05 13.57
N GLY A 35 -1.34 14.04 12.46
CA GLY A 35 -0.93 14.65 11.19
C GLY A 35 0.03 13.81 10.33
N MET A 36 0.46 12.63 10.79
CA MET A 36 1.20 11.69 9.93
C MET A 36 0.26 11.03 8.91
N LEU A 37 0.73 10.84 7.67
CA LEU A 37 0.03 10.07 6.65
C LEU A 37 0.86 8.84 6.27
N PHE A 38 0.25 7.67 6.37
CA PHE A 38 0.84 6.40 5.94
C PHE A 38 0.18 5.95 4.64
N TYR A 39 0.98 5.77 3.59
CA TYR A 39 0.55 5.09 2.36
C TYR A 39 1.08 3.66 2.37
N LEU A 40 0.21 2.68 2.13
CA LEU A 40 0.58 1.26 2.12
C LEU A 40 0.21 0.65 0.77
N ASP A 41 1.17 -0.04 0.18
CA ASP A 41 1.00 -0.82 -1.06
C ASP A 41 1.48 -2.25 -0.81
N PRO A 42 0.75 -3.03 0.01
CA PRO A 42 1.15 -4.40 0.33
C PRO A 42 0.94 -5.31 -0.89
N PRO A 43 1.47 -6.56 -0.85
CA PRO A 43 1.13 -7.57 -1.85
C PRO A 43 -0.38 -7.69 -2.03
N TYR A 44 -0.86 -7.82 -3.26
CA TYR A 44 -2.30 -7.87 -3.51
C TYR A 44 -2.90 -9.18 -2.98
N TRP A 45 -4.18 -9.12 -2.61
CA TRP A 45 -4.89 -10.28 -2.08
C TRP A 45 -4.94 -11.41 -3.11
N GLY A 46 -4.40 -12.58 -2.76
CA GLY A 46 -4.28 -13.75 -3.65
C GLY A 46 -2.95 -13.82 -4.43
N ASN A 47 -2.14 -12.76 -4.35
CA ASN A 47 -0.84 -12.61 -5.02
C ASN A 47 0.31 -12.49 -4.01
N GLU A 48 0.19 -13.10 -2.84
CA GLU A 48 1.15 -12.97 -1.73
C GLU A 48 2.56 -13.47 -2.10
N ARG A 49 2.66 -14.30 -3.15
CA ARG A 49 3.91 -14.89 -3.62
C ARG A 49 4.70 -13.99 -4.55
N ASP A 50 4.09 -12.95 -5.12
CA ASP A 50 4.72 -12.09 -6.13
C ASP A 50 5.83 -11.20 -5.53
N TYR A 51 5.80 -11.00 -4.21
CA TYR A 51 6.73 -10.14 -3.49
C TYR A 51 7.86 -10.92 -2.78
N GLY A 52 7.81 -12.26 -2.78
CA GLY A 52 8.79 -13.12 -2.11
C GLY A 52 8.20 -13.89 -0.92
N TYR A 53 8.80 -15.05 -0.61
CA TYR A 53 8.27 -15.95 0.42
C TYR A 53 8.41 -15.34 1.82
N GLY A 54 7.30 -15.26 2.56
CA GLY A 54 7.30 -14.87 3.97
C GLY A 54 7.30 -13.36 4.25
N ILE A 55 6.97 -12.51 3.27
CA ILE A 55 6.92 -11.05 3.46
C ILE A 55 5.58 -10.59 4.05
N LEU A 56 4.46 -11.09 3.51
CA LEU A 56 3.10 -10.78 3.98
C LEU A 56 2.16 -11.91 3.55
N GLY A 57 1.51 -12.54 4.51
CA GLY A 57 0.52 -13.60 4.31
C GLY A 57 -0.92 -13.13 4.51
N ARG A 58 -1.88 -14.02 4.26
CA ARG A 58 -3.31 -13.74 4.44
C ARG A 58 -3.65 -13.25 5.86
N ALA A 59 -3.02 -13.83 6.89
CA ALA A 59 -3.26 -13.47 8.29
C ALA A 59 -2.76 -12.05 8.63
N ASP A 60 -1.73 -11.57 7.91
CA ASP A 60 -1.14 -10.26 8.16
C ASP A 60 -2.08 -9.12 7.74
N PHE A 61 -3.00 -9.34 6.78
CA PHE A 61 -4.02 -8.34 6.46
C PHE A 61 -4.97 -8.06 7.61
N ALA A 62 -5.34 -9.10 8.37
CA ALA A 62 -6.19 -8.93 9.55
C ALA A 62 -5.46 -8.15 10.66
N GLU A 63 -4.18 -8.45 10.89
CA GLU A 63 -3.37 -7.69 11.83
C GLU A 63 -3.13 -6.26 11.34
N MET A 64 -2.94 -6.07 10.04
CA MET A 64 -2.84 -4.74 9.43
C MET A 64 -4.11 -3.93 9.68
N ALA A 65 -5.30 -4.45 9.38
CA ALA A 65 -6.56 -3.77 9.66
C ALA A 65 -6.69 -3.38 11.15
N LYS A 66 -6.28 -4.28 12.06
CA LYS A 66 -6.26 -4.01 13.50
C LYS A 66 -5.30 -2.87 13.86
N VAL A 67 -4.05 -2.92 13.43
CA VAL A 67 -3.04 -1.87 13.70
C VAL A 67 -3.49 -0.52 13.13
N LEU A 68 -3.95 -0.51 11.88
CA LEU A 68 -4.35 0.69 11.17
C LEU A 68 -5.58 1.38 11.81
N SER A 69 -6.48 0.60 12.43
CA SER A 69 -7.67 1.14 13.11
C SER A 69 -7.32 1.96 14.36
N ALA A 70 -6.17 1.68 14.97
CA ALA A 70 -5.72 2.30 16.22
C ALA A 70 -4.81 3.52 16.03
N LEU A 71 -4.44 3.86 14.78
CA LEU A 71 -3.46 4.93 14.51
C LEU A 71 -3.94 6.30 14.95
N LYS A 72 -2.99 7.14 15.37
CA LYS A 72 -3.20 8.57 15.60
C LYS A 72 -3.22 9.34 14.28
N GLY A 73 -2.43 8.91 13.31
CA GLY A 73 -2.35 9.47 11.96
C GLY A 73 -3.46 9.01 11.01
N HIS A 74 -3.27 9.36 9.75
CA HIS A 74 -4.10 8.95 8.61
C HIS A 74 -3.44 7.79 7.86
N VAL A 75 -4.27 6.97 7.22
CA VAL A 75 -3.78 5.83 6.42
C VAL A 75 -4.50 5.76 5.08
N ILE A 76 -3.76 5.35 4.05
CA ILE A 76 -4.26 5.02 2.72
C ILE A 76 -3.63 3.71 2.22
N PRO A 77 -4.23 2.54 2.50
CA PRO A 77 -3.88 1.29 1.83
C PRO A 77 -4.52 1.22 0.43
N SER A 78 -3.74 0.78 -0.56
CA SER A 78 -4.22 0.44 -1.90
C SER A 78 -4.17 -1.07 -2.12
N LEU A 79 -5.27 -1.66 -2.61
CA LEU A 79 -5.43 -3.11 -2.81
C LEU A 79 -6.34 -3.43 -3.99
N ASN A 80 -6.38 -4.70 -4.42
CA ASN A 80 -7.38 -5.18 -5.39
C ASN A 80 -8.80 -5.28 -4.77
N ALA A 81 -9.82 -4.96 -5.56
CA ALA A 81 -11.22 -5.03 -5.15
C ALA A 81 -11.74 -6.48 -5.14
N VAL A 82 -11.48 -7.21 -4.07
CA VAL A 82 -11.95 -8.59 -3.87
C VAL A 82 -12.66 -8.75 -2.51
N PRO A 83 -13.60 -9.71 -2.37
CA PRO A 83 -14.42 -9.84 -1.15
C PRO A 83 -13.61 -9.87 0.15
N GLY A 84 -12.48 -10.58 0.17
CA GLY A 84 -11.65 -10.69 1.36
C GLY A 84 -11.02 -9.35 1.81
N VAL A 85 -10.75 -8.43 0.88
CA VAL A 85 -10.28 -7.08 1.22
C VAL A 85 -11.42 -6.27 1.84
N PHE A 86 -12.61 -6.30 1.24
CA PHE A 86 -13.79 -5.62 1.78
C PHE A 86 -14.17 -6.13 3.19
N GLU A 87 -14.11 -7.44 3.40
CA GLU A 87 -14.38 -8.07 4.69
C GLU A 87 -13.35 -7.64 5.75
N THR A 88 -12.06 -7.74 5.40
CA THR A 88 -10.95 -7.44 6.31
C THR A 88 -10.91 -5.97 6.73
N PHE A 89 -11.19 -5.06 5.79
CA PHE A 89 -11.15 -3.62 6.03
C PHE A 89 -12.56 -2.99 6.18
N SER A 90 -13.55 -3.79 6.59
CA SER A 90 -14.95 -3.35 6.73
C SER A 90 -15.18 -2.18 7.70
N ALA A 91 -14.26 -1.95 8.64
CA ALA A 91 -14.30 -0.82 9.57
C ALA A 91 -13.79 0.51 8.96
N PHE A 92 -13.27 0.49 7.73
CA PHE A 92 -12.67 1.64 7.06
C PHE A 92 -13.59 2.19 5.97
N ARG A 93 -13.33 3.43 5.54
CA ARG A 93 -13.95 3.97 4.33
C ARG A 93 -13.20 3.41 3.13
N THR A 94 -13.94 2.79 2.22
CA THR A 94 -13.39 2.18 1.01
C THR A 94 -13.99 2.82 -0.23
N GLU A 95 -13.16 3.18 -1.19
CA GLU A 95 -13.53 3.73 -2.48
C GLU A 95 -12.99 2.82 -3.60
N GLU A 96 -13.88 2.34 -4.48
CA GLU A 96 -13.48 1.55 -5.65
C GLU A 96 -13.03 2.47 -6.80
N VAL A 97 -11.94 2.09 -7.46
CA VAL A 97 -11.39 2.80 -8.62
C VAL A 97 -11.16 1.79 -9.74
N ASP A 98 -11.63 2.13 -10.94
CA ASP A 98 -11.37 1.33 -12.14
C ASP A 98 -9.94 1.56 -12.61
N CYS A 99 -9.13 0.50 -12.65
CA CYS A 99 -7.74 0.54 -13.08
C CYS A 99 -7.58 -0.25 -14.40
N THR A 100 -7.09 0.42 -15.45
CA THR A 100 -6.86 -0.23 -16.74
C THR A 100 -5.40 -0.70 -16.80
N TYR A 101 -5.14 -1.96 -16.49
CA TYR A 101 -3.82 -2.53 -16.71
C TYR A 101 -3.65 -2.88 -18.19
N SER A 102 -2.84 -2.09 -18.89
CA SER A 102 -2.27 -2.45 -20.18
C SER A 102 -1.01 -3.30 -19.98
N VAL A 103 -1.15 -4.53 -19.48
CA VAL A 103 -0.01 -5.45 -19.41
C VAL A 103 0.35 -5.87 -20.84
N ALA A 104 1.45 -5.31 -21.34
CA ALA A 104 2.23 -5.76 -22.49
C ALA A 104 1.45 -6.07 -23.79
N GLY A 105 1.15 -5.03 -24.59
CA GLY A 105 1.09 -5.14 -26.06
C GLY A 105 0.02 -6.06 -26.69
N GLY A 106 -0.95 -6.56 -25.93
CA GLY A 106 -2.07 -7.38 -26.43
C GLY A 106 -3.40 -6.63 -26.40
N THR A 107 -4.26 -6.89 -27.38
CA THR A 107 -5.60 -6.30 -27.60
C THR A 107 -6.65 -6.63 -26.51
N ASN A 108 -6.25 -7.23 -25.39
CA ASN A 108 -7.15 -7.60 -24.28
C ASN A 108 -6.83 -6.79 -23.03
N SER A 109 -7.32 -5.55 -22.96
CA SER A 109 -7.29 -4.76 -21.72
C SER A 109 -8.21 -5.40 -20.68
N LYS A 110 -7.64 -5.98 -19.63
CA LYS A 110 -8.41 -6.44 -18.48
C LYS A 110 -8.65 -5.24 -17.58
N VAL A 111 -9.89 -4.78 -17.49
CA VAL A 111 -10.31 -3.83 -16.44
C VAL A 111 -10.19 -4.59 -15.13
N VAL A 112 -9.31 -4.13 -14.24
CA VAL A 112 -9.29 -4.60 -12.86
C VAL A 112 -9.76 -3.45 -11.98
N ARG A 113 -10.31 -3.79 -10.83
CA ARG A 113 -10.72 -2.79 -9.85
C ARG A 113 -9.77 -2.83 -8.67
N GLU A 114 -9.39 -1.64 -8.23
CA GLU A 114 -8.65 -1.41 -7.02
C GLU A 114 -9.55 -0.72 -5.99
N VAL A 115 -9.13 -0.79 -4.74
CA VAL A 115 -9.77 -0.10 -3.63
C VAL A 115 -8.76 0.80 -2.94
N ILE A 116 -9.19 2.03 -2.69
CA ILE A 116 -8.51 2.99 -1.84
C ILE A 116 -9.21 2.96 -0.48
N ILE A 117 -8.49 2.53 0.54
CA ILE A 117 -9.01 2.37 1.90
C ILE A 117 -8.51 3.54 2.75
N SER A 118 -9.33 4.10 3.63
CA SER A 118 -8.96 5.21 4.53
C SER A 118 -9.63 5.10 5.88
N ASN A 119 -8.97 5.56 6.94
CA ASN A 119 -9.58 5.58 8.27
C ASN A 119 -10.65 6.69 8.36
N THR A 120 -11.76 6.39 9.04
CA THR A 120 -12.87 7.31 9.25
C THR A 120 -12.51 8.28 10.39
N ARG A 121 -11.78 9.34 10.07
CA ARG A 121 -11.57 10.46 11.00
C ARG A 121 -11.97 11.77 10.32
N SER A 122 -13.01 12.40 10.88
CA SER A 122 -13.45 13.76 10.58
C SER A 122 -12.54 14.79 11.21
#